data_AF-A0A7Y0SB08-F1
#
_entry.id   AF-A0A7Y0SB08-F1
#
_cell.length_a   1.000
_cell.length_b   1.000
_cell.length_c   1.000
_cell.angle_alpha   90.00
_cell.angle_beta   90.00
_cell.angle_gamma   90.00
#
_symmetry.space_group_name_H-M   'P 1'
#
loop_
_entity.id
_entity.type
_entity.pdbx_description
1 polymer ?
#
loop_
_entity_poly.entity_id
_entity_poly.type
_entity_poly.pdbx_seq_one_letter_code
_entity_poly.pdbx_strand_id
1 'polypeptide(L)'
;LYLLQPMLPTFAQIFTISETQVNWLFAASTLALSFSLVPMAVLSESVGRKPVMMAGLFSIPTLSALMLFGDSFLFLVVCRALIGVALAAFAAVAVAYMAEELDKHAFSM
;
A
#
# COMPACT_ATOMS: atom_id res chain seq x y z
N LEU A 1 7.87 -2.09 -1.85
CA LEU A 1 8.26 -0.66 -1.72
C LEU A 1 9.58 -0.35 -2.44
N TYR A 2 10.68 -1.06 -2.17
CA TYR A 2 12.02 -0.73 -2.72
C TYR A 2 12.29 -1.12 -4.18
N LEU A 3 11.46 -1.99 -4.78
CA LEU A 3 11.64 -2.46 -6.17
C LEU A 3 11.68 -1.33 -7.22
N LEU A 4 11.16 -0.15 -6.90
CA LEU A 4 11.13 0.99 -7.82
C LEU A 4 12.37 1.85 -7.79
N GLN A 5 13.13 1.83 -6.69
CA GLN A 5 14.30 2.67 -6.49
C GLN A 5 15.32 2.54 -7.65
N PRO A 6 15.65 1.34 -8.16
CA PRO A 6 16.53 1.20 -9.33
C PRO A 6 15.86 1.55 -10.66
N MET A 7 14.52 1.58 -10.74
CA MET A 7 13.78 1.88 -11.96
C MET A 7 13.43 3.36 -12.12
N LEU A 8 13.59 4.17 -11.07
CA LEU A 8 13.38 5.63 -11.09
C LEU A 8 14.15 6.34 -12.23
N PRO A 9 15.45 6.09 -12.48
CA PRO A 9 16.15 6.74 -13.58
C PRO A 9 15.57 6.37 -14.95
N THR A 10 15.06 5.15 -15.13
CA THR A 10 14.37 4.72 -16.36
C THR A 10 13.04 5.46 -16.54
N PHE A 11 12.27 5.65 -15.46
CA PHE A 11 11.04 6.45 -15.50
C PHE A 11 11.31 7.94 -15.80
N ALA A 12 12.38 8.51 -15.25
CA ALA A 12 12.81 9.89 -15.55
C ALA A 12 13.12 10.08 -17.04
N GLN A 13 13.77 9.09 -17.66
CA GLN A 13 14.09 9.10 -19.09
C GLN A 13 12.84 8.91 -19.97
N ILE A 14 11.96 7.95 -19.65
CA ILE A 14 10.76 7.66 -20.45
C ILE A 14 9.77 8.82 -20.43
N PHE A 15 9.55 9.42 -19.26
CA PHE A 15 8.57 10.49 -19.08
C PHE A 15 9.18 11.90 -19.19
N THR A 16 10.48 12.02 -19.50
CA THR A 16 11.22 13.31 -19.63
C THR A 16 11.01 14.27 -18.45
N ILE A 17 10.94 13.72 -17.23
CA ILE A 17 10.64 14.43 -15.98
C ILE A 17 11.85 14.40 -15.05
N SER A 18 11.96 15.41 -14.17
CA SER A 18 13.11 15.54 -13.28
C SER A 18 13.16 14.40 -12.25
N GLU A 19 14.37 14.10 -11.76
CA GLU A 19 14.55 13.11 -10.68
C GLU A 19 13.75 13.46 -9.41
N THR A 20 13.59 14.76 -9.13
CA THR A 20 12.73 15.27 -8.06
C THR A 20 11.26 14.91 -8.26
N GLN A 21 10.76 15.00 -9.49
CA GLN A 21 9.39 14.58 -9.81
C GLN A 21 9.22 13.08 -9.61
N VAL A 22 10.16 12.27 -10.10
CA VAL A 22 10.11 10.81 -9.94
C VAL A 22 10.10 10.38 -8.46
N ASN A 23 10.74 11.14 -7.56
CA ASN A 23 10.70 10.87 -6.12
C ASN A 23 9.29 11.03 -5.51
N TRP A 24 8.39 11.80 -6.15
CA TRP A 24 6.99 11.90 -5.71
C TRP A 24 6.26 10.56 -5.75
N LEU A 25 6.62 9.62 -6.64
CA LEU A 25 6.04 8.27 -6.64
C LEU A 25 6.26 7.55 -5.31
N PHE A 26 7.46 7.71 -4.75
CA PHE A 26 7.84 7.08 -3.48
C PHE A 26 7.24 7.86 -2.30
N ALA A 27 7.41 9.19 -2.29
CA ALA A 27 6.89 10.05 -1.23
C ALA A 27 5.35 9.93 -1.10
N ALA A 28 4.60 9.93 -2.20
CA ALA A 28 3.15 9.80 -2.19
C ALA A 28 2.70 8.45 -1.57
N SER A 29 3.38 7.35 -1.90
CA SER A 29 3.07 6.04 -1.33
C SER A 29 3.32 5.99 0.18
N THR A 30 4.42 6.57 0.65
CA THR A 30 4.79 6.61 2.08
C THR A 30 3.88 7.55 2.86
N LEU A 31 3.54 8.72 2.31
CA LEU A 31 2.60 9.65 2.92
C LEU A 31 1.21 9.03 3.02
N ALA A 32 0.69 8.48 1.93
CA ALA A 32 -0.62 7.82 1.91
C ALA A 32 -0.68 6.67 2.93
N LEU A 33 0.39 5.88 3.03
CA LEU A 33 0.51 4.85 4.05
C LEU A 33 0.45 5.45 5.46
N SER A 34 1.28 6.45 5.75
CA SER A 34 1.36 7.04 7.09
C SER A 34 0.04 7.67 7.53
N PHE A 35 -0.67 8.36 6.63
CA PHE A 35 -1.97 8.96 6.92
C PHE A 35 -3.09 7.92 7.05
N SER A 36 -3.01 6.83 6.29
CA SER A 36 -4.07 5.81 6.27
C SER A 36 -3.89 4.73 7.33
N LEU A 37 -2.73 4.67 7.98
CA LEU A 37 -2.40 3.65 8.97
C LEU A 37 -3.37 3.67 10.17
N VAL A 38 -3.58 4.84 10.75
CA VAL A 38 -4.48 5.01 11.90
C VAL A 38 -5.96 4.80 11.52
N PRO A 39 -6.49 5.42 10.45
CA PRO A 39 -7.86 5.17 10.01
C PRO A 39 -8.15 3.69 9.73
N MET A 40 -7.22 2.99 9.07
CA MET A 40 -7.44 1.58 8.73
C MET A 40 -7.34 0.65 9.94
N ALA A 41 -6.50 0.98 10.92
CA ALA A 41 -6.47 0.27 12.20
C ALA A 41 -7.85 0.36 12.88
N VAL A 42 -8.41 1.57 13.02
CA VAL A 42 -9.73 1.81 13.63
C VAL A 42 -10.85 1.14 12.82
N LEU A 43 -10.80 1.26 11.49
CA LEU A 43 -11.80 0.62 10.62
C LEU A 43 -11.82 -0.90 10.81
N SER A 44 -10.66 -1.52 10.99
CA SER A 44 -10.54 -2.97 11.19
C SER A 44 -11.18 -3.49 12.47
N GLU A 45 -11.25 -2.66 13.51
CA GLU A 45 -11.94 -3.00 14.76
C GLU A 45 -13.46 -3.01 14.58
N SER A 46 -13.98 -2.11 13.75
CA SER A 46 -15.42 -1.99 13.48
C SER A 46 -15.96 -2.99 12.45
N VAL A 47 -15.21 -3.25 11.36
CA VAL A 47 -15.64 -4.10 10.23
C VAL A 47 -15.17 -5.56 10.41
N GLY A 48 -14.15 -5.77 11.23
CA GLY A 48 -13.49 -7.06 11.40
C GLY A 48 -12.14 -7.11 10.70
N ARG A 49 -11.16 -7.72 11.38
CA ARG A 49 -9.75 -7.70 10.97
C ARG A 49 -9.49 -8.48 9.69
N LYS A 50 -10.05 -9.69 9.57
CA LYS A 50 -9.88 -10.56 8.41
C LYS A 50 -10.34 -9.94 7.08
N PRO A 51 -11.57 -9.39 6.95
CA PRO A 51 -12.02 -8.80 5.68
C PRO A 51 -11.21 -7.56 5.29
N VAL A 52 -10.83 -6.69 6.23
CA VAL A 52 -10.01 -5.50 5.94
C VAL A 52 -8.61 -5.89 5.44
N MET A 53 -7.99 -6.88 6.07
CA MET A 53 -6.69 -7.41 5.63
C MET A 53 -6.76 -8.02 4.23
N MET A 54 -7.78 -8.85 3.95
CA MET A 54 -7.95 -9.46 2.62
C MET A 54 -8.25 -8.42 1.56
N ALA A 55 -9.11 -7.43 1.84
CA ALA A 55 -9.41 -6.35 0.91
C ALA A 55 -8.15 -5.56 0.55
N GLY A 56 -7.31 -5.21 1.54
CA GLY A 56 -6.02 -4.56 1.29
C GLY A 56 -5.10 -5.40 0.41
N LEU A 57 -4.99 -6.70 0.71
CA LEU A 57 -4.13 -7.63 -0.04
C LEU A 57 -4.56 -7.80 -1.50
N PHE A 58 -5.87 -7.89 -1.78
CA PHE A 58 -6.40 -7.97 -3.15
C PHE A 58 -6.34 -6.64 -3.90
N SER A 59 -6.41 -5.52 -3.18
CA SER A 59 -6.35 -4.19 -3.80
C SER A 59 -4.97 -3.89 -4.36
N ILE A 60 -3.89 -4.35 -3.72
CA ILE A 60 -2.50 -4.10 -4.16
C ILE A 60 -2.23 -4.61 -5.60
N PRO A 61 -2.45 -5.90 -5.95
CA PRO A 61 -2.21 -6.38 -7.31
C PRO A 61 -3.19 -5.78 -8.31
N THR A 62 -4.44 -5.51 -7.90
CA THR A 62 -5.45 -4.87 -8.77
C THR A 62 -5.02 -3.47 -9.17
N LEU A 63 -4.59 -2.65 -8.21
CA LEU A 63 -4.06 -1.31 -8.46
C LEU A 63 -2.76 -1.35 -9.24
N SER A 64 -1.89 -2.33 -8.97
CA SER A 64 -0.64 -2.52 -9.72
C SER A 64 -0.89 -2.87 -11.18
N ALA A 65 -1.90 -3.70 -11.47
CA ALA A 65 -2.33 -3.99 -12.83
C ALA A 65 -2.93 -2.76 -13.51
N LEU A 66 -3.69 -1.95 -12.75
CA LEU A 66 -4.28 -0.71 -13.26
C LEU A 66 -3.20 0.29 -13.75
N MET A 67 -2.03 0.32 -13.09
CA MET A 67 -0.91 1.16 -13.51
C MET A 67 -0.40 0.84 -14.93
N LEU A 68 -0.62 -0.39 -15.42
CA LEU A 68 -0.18 -0.79 -16.76
C LEU A 68 -0.95 -0.08 -17.88
N PHE A 69 -2.15 0.44 -17.58
CA PHE A 69 -2.98 1.17 -18.53
C PHE A 69 -2.77 2.69 -18.49
N GLY A 70 -1.92 3.17 -17.57
CA GLY A 70 -1.74 4.59 -17.31
C GLY A 70 -0.48 5.16 -17.95
N ASP A 71 -0.64 5.94 -19.02
CA ASP A 71 0.47 6.66 -19.69
C ASP A 71 0.77 8.03 -19.06
N SER A 72 0.16 8.36 -17.92
CA SER A 72 0.37 9.64 -17.23
C SER A 72 1.13 9.44 -15.92
N PHE A 73 2.17 10.26 -15.71
CA PHE A 73 2.93 10.28 -14.46
C PHE A 73 2.03 10.51 -13.23
N LEU A 74 1.06 11.42 -13.35
CA LEU A 74 0.14 11.76 -12.27
C LEU A 74 -0.79 10.59 -11.94
N PHE A 75 -1.21 9.83 -12.95
CA PHE A 75 -1.97 8.59 -12.76
C PHE A 75 -1.15 7.55 -12.00
N LEU A 76 0.13 7.37 -12.35
CA LEU A 76 1.03 6.48 -11.63
C LEU A 76 1.23 6.91 -10.16
N VAL A 77 1.34 8.21 -9.89
CA VAL A 77 1.42 8.76 -8.52
C VAL A 77 0.15 8.41 -7.73
N VAL A 78 -1.03 8.63 -8.30
CA VAL A 78 -2.32 8.35 -7.62
C VAL A 78 -2.47 6.86 -7.34
N CYS A 79 -2.21 5.99 -8.32
CA CYS A 79 -2.21 4.55 -8.11
C CYS A 79 -1.23 4.13 -7.00
N ARG A 80 -0.05 4.76 -6.91
CA ARG A 80 0.92 4.48 -5.84
C ARG A 80 0.47 4.95 -4.48
N ALA A 81 -0.20 6.10 -4.39
CA ALA A 81 -0.83 6.55 -3.17
C ALA A 81 -1.88 5.52 -2.70
N LEU A 82 -2.75 5.06 -3.60
CA LEU A 82 -3.76 4.04 -3.30
C LEU A 82 -3.14 2.70 -2.88
N ILE A 83 -2.04 2.27 -3.50
CA ILE A 83 -1.29 1.09 -3.05
C ILE A 83 -0.74 1.30 -1.63
N GLY A 84 -0.26 2.51 -1.31
CA GLY A 84 0.15 2.87 0.05
C GLY A 84 -0.98 2.74 1.08
N VAL A 85 -2.19 3.17 0.73
CA VAL A 85 -3.39 3.00 1.56
C VAL A 85 -3.72 1.52 1.77
N ALA A 86 -3.72 0.73 0.70
CA ALA A 86 -3.98 -0.71 0.77
C ALA A 86 -2.93 -1.45 1.60
N LEU A 87 -1.66 -1.05 1.48
CA LEU A 87 -0.56 -1.58 2.28
C LEU A 87 -0.71 -1.22 3.75
N ALA A 88 -1.18 0.00 4.06
CA ALA A 88 -1.48 0.41 5.43
C ALA A 88 -2.60 -0.43 6.05
N ALA A 89 -3.66 -0.72 5.30
CA ALA A 89 -4.74 -1.61 5.74
C ALA A 89 -4.24 -3.02 6.04
N PHE A 90 -3.30 -3.54 5.24
CA PHE A 90 -2.67 -4.82 5.53
C PHE A 90 -1.76 -4.72 6.77
N ALA A 91 -0.81 -3.79 6.80
CA ALA A 91 0.22 -3.71 7.84
C ALA A 91 -0.34 -3.39 9.23
N ALA A 92 -1.33 -2.49 9.32
CA ALA A 92 -1.97 -2.11 10.58
C ALA A 92 -2.75 -3.29 11.19
N VAL A 93 -3.39 -4.09 10.34
CA VAL A 93 -4.32 -5.14 10.78
C VAL A 93 -3.62 -6.48 10.96
N ALA A 94 -2.58 -6.77 10.17
CA ALA A 94 -1.87 -8.05 10.19
C ALA A 94 -1.25 -8.36 11.56
N VAL A 95 -0.59 -7.39 12.19
CA VAL A 95 0.03 -7.57 13.53
C VAL A 95 -1.04 -7.88 14.58
N ALA A 96 -2.14 -7.14 14.53
CA ALA A 96 -3.24 -7.25 15.46
C ALA A 96 -4.02 -8.57 15.27
N TYR A 97 -4.24 -8.98 14.02
CA TYR A 97 -4.85 -10.26 13.65
C TYR A 97 -3.97 -11.45 14.06
N MET A 98 -2.66 -11.39 13.81
CA MET A 98 -1.73 -12.44 14.23
C MET A 98 -1.73 -12.63 15.74
N ALA A 99 -1.72 -11.54 16.51
CA ALA A 99 -1.77 -11.62 17.97
C ALA A 99 -3.04 -12.35 18.46
N GLU A 100 -4.21 -12.00 17.91
CA GLU A 100 -5.48 -12.66 18.27
C GLU A 100 -5.53 -14.14 17.87
N GLU A 101 -4.97 -14.49 16.72
CA GLU A 101 -5.03 -15.87 16.22
C GLU A 101 -4.02 -16.79 16.93
N LEU A 102 -2.85 -16.25 17.33
CA LEU A 102 -1.89 -16.96 18.18
C LEU A 102 -2.45 -17.19 19.59
N ASP A 103 -3.09 -16.18 20.19
CA ASP A 103 -3.60 -16.29 21.56
C ASP A 103 -4.69 -17.37 21.67
N LYS A 104 -5.54 -17.51 20.64
CA LYS A 104 -6.54 -18.59 20.58
C LYS A 104 -5.93 -20.00 20.50
N HIS A 105 -4.79 -20.17 19.82
CA HIS A 105 -4.13 -21.47 19.68
C HIS A 105 -3.22 -21.81 20.88
N ALA A 106 -2.75 -20.81 21.62
CA ALA A 106 -1.91 -21.03 22.81
C ALA A 106 -2.71 -21.60 24.00
N PHE A 107 -4.01 -21.35 24.08
CA PHE A 107 -4.89 -21.82 25.17
C PHE A 107 -5.75 -23.06 24.81
N SER A 108 -5.49 -23.73 23.69
CA SER A 108 -6.21 -24.97 23.31
C SER A 108 -5.43 -26.27 23.60
N MET A 109 -4.44 -26.24 24.49
CA MET A 109 -3.74 -27.43 25.00
C MET A 109 -4.27 -27.84 26.38
#